data_AF-A0A0S8F6J3-F1
#
_entry.id   AF-A0A0S8F6J3-F1
#
_cell.length_a   1.000
_cell.length_b   1.000
_cell.length_c   1.000
_cell.angle_alpha   90.00
_cell.angle_beta   90.00
_cell.angle_gamma   90.00
#
_symmetry.space_group_name_H-M   'P 1'
#
loop_
_entity.id
_entity.type
_entity.pdbx_description
1 polymer ?
#
loop_
_entity_poly.entity_id
_entity_poly.type
_entity_poly.pdbx_seq_one_letter_code
_entity_poly.pdbx_strand_id
1 'polypeptide(L)'
;MIIVLSIWIELNVKKVCRMATRKYPSDRVEALMMSVETKEYGYDAHRYRMNNHVFWALAQLGDKRTVPFLKNLLTGERCDHEINLCQGEIKEAIQKL
;
A
#
# COMPACT_ATOMS: atom_id res chain seq x y z
N MET A 1 13.05 14.36 -18.47
CA MET A 1 12.66 12.98 -18.10
C MET A 1 11.98 12.96 -16.72
N ILE A 2 10.94 13.79 -16.52
CA ILE A 2 10.15 13.87 -15.26
C ILE A 2 8.69 13.47 -15.55
N ILE A 3 8.16 13.98 -16.66
CA ILE A 3 6.80 13.69 -17.15
C ILE A 3 6.56 12.18 -17.31
N VAL A 4 7.53 11.46 -17.89
CA VAL A 4 7.42 10.01 -18.08
C VAL A 4 7.28 9.29 -16.73
N LEU A 5 8.11 9.63 -15.74
CA LEU A 5 8.07 9.00 -14.41
C LEU A 5 6.73 9.23 -13.69
N SER A 6 6.21 10.45 -13.73
CA SER A 6 4.91 10.79 -13.12
C SER A 6 3.75 10.00 -13.74
N ILE A 7 3.76 9.79 -15.06
CA ILE A 7 2.75 8.99 -15.76
C ILE A 7 2.80 7.52 -15.30
N TRP A 8 3.99 6.94 -15.16
CA TRP A 8 4.14 5.55 -14.68
C TRP A 8 3.58 5.37 -13.27
N ILE A 9 3.84 6.32 -12.36
CA ILE A 9 3.31 6.30 -10.99
C ILE A 9 1.79 6.37 -11.03
N GLU A 10 1.23 7.32 -11.77
CA GLU A 10 -0.23 7.49 -11.87
C GLU A 10 -0.92 6.24 -12.46
N LEU A 11 -0.34 5.64 -13.49
CA LEU A 11 -0.84 4.40 -14.08
C LEU A 11 -0.80 3.23 -13.09
N ASN A 12 0.26 3.12 -12.29
CA ASN A 12 0.36 2.11 -11.24
C ASN A 12 -0.73 2.32 -10.17
N VAL A 13 -0.87 3.54 -9.65
CA VAL A 13 -1.90 3.88 -8.66
C VAL A 13 -3.31 3.57 -9.19
N LYS A 14 -3.61 3.95 -10.45
CA LYS A 14 -4.88 3.61 -11.10
C LYS A 14 -5.11 2.10 -11.22
N LYS A 15 -4.07 1.33 -11.55
CA LYS A 15 -4.14 -0.14 -11.64
C LYS A 15 -4.47 -0.76 -10.29
N VAL A 16 -3.73 -0.40 -9.23
CA VAL A 16 -3.92 -0.95 -7.88
C VAL A 16 -5.30 -0.56 -7.33
N CYS A 17 -5.71 0.70 -7.47
CA CYS A 17 -7.06 1.14 -7.10
C CYS A 17 -8.15 0.31 -7.80
N ARG A 18 -8.03 0.09 -9.12
CA ARG A 18 -9.01 -0.68 -9.89
C ARG A 18 -9.09 -2.14 -9.41
N MET A 19 -7.96 -2.76 -9.08
CA MET A 19 -7.92 -4.11 -8.53
C MET A 19 -8.63 -4.16 -7.18
N ALA A 20 -8.33 -3.21 -6.28
CA ALA A 20 -8.95 -3.14 -4.96
C ALA A 20 -10.47 -2.91 -5.05
N THR A 21 -10.93 -1.93 -5.83
CA THR A 21 -12.36 -1.59 -5.94
C THR A 21 -13.19 -2.68 -6.64
N ARG A 22 -12.56 -3.57 -7.41
CA ARG A 22 -13.23 -4.77 -7.96
C ARG A 22 -13.51 -5.82 -6.88
N LYS A 23 -12.61 -5.95 -5.90
CA LYS A 23 -12.73 -6.90 -4.79
C LYS A 23 -13.59 -6.33 -3.65
N TYR A 24 -13.48 -5.03 -3.40
CA TYR A 24 -14.18 -4.30 -2.34
C TYR A 24 -14.90 -3.08 -2.96
N PRO A 25 -16.22 -3.14 -3.21
CA PRO A 25 -16.95 -2.08 -3.88
C PRO A 25 -17.23 -0.90 -2.94
N SER A 26 -16.18 -0.13 -2.64
CA SER A 26 -16.20 1.06 -1.80
C SER A 26 -15.34 2.18 -2.41
N ASP A 27 -15.11 3.28 -1.67
CA ASP A 27 -14.19 4.32 -2.13
C ASP A 27 -12.76 3.78 -2.27
N ARG A 28 -11.92 4.42 -3.12
CA ARG A 28 -10.58 3.90 -3.43
C ARG A 28 -9.71 3.71 -2.20
N VAL A 29 -9.82 4.61 -1.23
CA VAL A 29 -9.03 4.59 0.00
C VAL A 29 -9.47 3.43 0.88
N GLU A 30 -10.78 3.29 1.09
CA GLU A 30 -11.35 2.18 1.85
C GLU A 30 -11.04 0.83 1.20
N ALA A 31 -11.26 0.69 -0.11
CA ALA A 31 -10.98 -0.53 -0.85
C ALA A 31 -9.50 -0.95 -0.77
N LEU A 32 -8.58 0.02 -0.84
CA LEU A 32 -7.16 -0.23 -0.67
C LEU A 32 -6.84 -0.71 0.74
N MET A 33 -7.35 -0.05 1.79
CA MET A 33 -7.13 -0.50 3.18
C MET A 33 -7.66 -1.91 3.42
N MET A 34 -8.83 -2.26 2.86
CA MET A 34 -9.40 -3.61 2.94
C MET A 34 -8.60 -4.67 2.18
N SER A 35 -7.79 -4.26 1.20
CA SER A 35 -6.99 -5.17 0.36
C SER A 35 -5.66 -5.59 0.96
N VAL A 36 -5.24 -4.97 2.07
CA VAL A 36 -3.99 -5.33 2.75
C VAL A 36 -4.19 -6.65 3.49
N GLU A 37 -3.46 -7.67 3.08
CA GLU A 37 -3.54 -9.00 3.68
C GLU A 37 -2.45 -9.15 4.75
N THR A 38 -2.86 -9.10 6.02
CA THR A 38 -1.96 -9.18 7.19
C THR A 38 -1.93 -10.55 7.86
N LYS A 39 -2.70 -11.52 7.35
CA LYS A 39 -2.76 -12.86 7.94
C LYS A 39 -1.43 -13.57 7.74
N GLU A 40 -0.81 -13.96 8.86
CA GLU A 40 0.42 -14.76 8.90
C GLU A 40 0.13 -16.20 8.48
N TYR A 41 0.41 -16.51 7.22
CA TYR A 41 0.67 -17.88 6.79
C TYR A 41 1.84 -17.86 5.82
N GLY A 42 2.97 -18.45 6.24
CA GLY A 42 4.11 -18.83 5.39
C GLY A 42 4.87 -17.70 4.68
N TYR A 43 5.89 -18.12 3.94
CA TYR A 43 6.64 -17.32 2.95
C TYR A 43 5.70 -16.96 1.79
N ASP A 44 5.46 -15.66 1.56
CA ASP A 44 4.62 -15.16 0.46
C ASP A 44 5.07 -13.76 0.02
N ALA A 45 6.16 -13.72 -0.74
CA ALA A 45 6.72 -12.47 -1.24
C ALA A 45 5.76 -11.71 -2.17
N HIS A 46 4.83 -12.39 -2.83
CA HIS A 46 3.86 -11.73 -3.71
C HIS A 46 2.86 -10.90 -2.90
N ARG A 47 2.33 -11.46 -1.80
CA ARG A 47 1.46 -10.75 -0.87
C ARG A 47 2.14 -9.49 -0.32
N TYR A 48 3.37 -9.60 0.18
CA TYR A 48 4.07 -8.47 0.78
C TYR A 48 4.40 -7.37 -0.23
N ARG A 49 4.83 -7.73 -1.44
CA ARG A 49 5.02 -6.75 -2.53
C ARG A 49 3.71 -6.07 -2.92
N MET A 50 2.61 -6.80 -2.96
CA MET A 50 1.29 -6.21 -3.25
C MET A 50 0.86 -5.23 -2.16
N ASN A 51 1.00 -5.61 -0.89
CA ASN A 51 0.71 -4.73 0.25
C ASN A 51 1.55 -3.45 0.20
N ASN A 52 2.82 -3.54 -0.17
CA ASN A 52 3.66 -2.36 -0.32
C ASN A 52 3.18 -1.43 -1.44
N HIS A 53 2.76 -1.97 -2.60
CA HIS A 53 2.11 -1.17 -3.64
C HIS A 53 0.83 -0.49 -3.15
N VAL A 54 0.08 -1.14 -2.25
CA VAL A 54 -1.10 -0.53 -1.61
C VAL A 54 -0.69 0.66 -0.74
N PHE A 55 0.35 0.54 0.12
CA PHE A 55 0.82 1.66 0.95
C PHE A 55 1.27 2.85 0.11
N TRP A 56 1.99 2.57 -0.98
CA TRP A 56 2.38 3.59 -1.95
C TRP A 56 1.18 4.26 -2.60
N ALA A 57 0.18 3.49 -3.04
CA ALA A 57 -1.04 4.04 -3.62
C ALA A 57 -1.81 4.92 -2.62
N LEU A 58 -1.91 4.50 -1.36
CA LEU A 58 -2.54 5.30 -0.30
C LEU A 58 -1.82 6.64 -0.11
N ALA A 59 -0.48 6.64 -0.06
CA ALA A 59 0.31 7.87 0.03
C ALA A 59 0.10 8.81 -1.16
N GLN A 60 0.07 8.27 -2.39
CA GLN A 60 -0.16 9.07 -3.60
C GLN A 60 -1.58 9.64 -3.68
N LEU A 61 -2.58 8.99 -3.07
CA LEU A 61 -3.94 9.52 -2.98
C LEU A 61 -4.05 10.69 -1.99
N GLY A 62 -3.13 10.83 -1.03
CA GLY A 62 -3.06 11.99 -0.13
C GLY A 62 -4.18 12.06 0.92
N ASP A 63 -4.98 10.99 1.09
CA ASP A 63 -6.11 11.01 2.02
C ASP A 63 -5.65 10.72 3.45
N LYS A 64 -5.76 11.73 4.32
CA LYS A 64 -5.31 11.66 5.71
C LYS A 64 -6.07 10.65 6.57
N ARG A 65 -7.24 10.16 6.14
CA ARG A 65 -7.97 9.07 6.81
C ARG A 65 -7.15 7.78 6.90
N THR A 66 -6.13 7.63 6.06
CA THR A 66 -5.24 6.45 6.01
C THR A 66 -4.20 6.42 7.12
N VAL A 67 -3.90 7.55 7.78
CA VAL A 67 -2.81 7.63 8.75
C VAL A 67 -2.98 6.67 9.94
N PRO A 68 -4.16 6.57 10.59
CA PRO A 68 -4.37 5.62 11.68
C PRO A 68 -4.19 4.16 11.22
N PHE A 69 -4.67 3.84 10.01
CA PHE A 69 -4.53 2.51 9.42
C PHE A 69 -3.04 2.14 9.21
N LEU A 70 -2.26 3.02 8.57
CA LEU A 70 -0.83 2.78 8.33
C LEU A 70 -0.04 2.66 9.64
N LYS A 71 -0.39 3.44 10.66
CA LYS A 71 0.24 3.33 11.99
C LYS A 71 -0.03 1.98 12.66
N ASN A 72 -1.23 1.42 12.49
CA ASN A 72 -1.57 0.10 13.05
C ASN A 72 -0.82 -1.05 12.38
N LEU A 73 -0.25 -0.85 11.19
CA LEU A 73 0.60 -1.83 10.51
C LEU A 73 2.07 -1.78 10.96
N LEU A 74 2.44 -0.79 11.78
CA LEU A 74 3.80 -0.69 12.31
C LEU A 74 3.98 -1.70 13.44
N THR A 75 4.89 -2.65 13.22
CA THR A 75 5.28 -3.67 14.21
C THR A 75 6.61 -3.32 14.88
N GLY A 76 7.42 -2.48 14.23
CA GLY A 76 8.79 -2.19 14.66
C GLY A 76 9.83 -3.21 14.19
N GLU A 77 9.40 -4.27 13.51
CA GLU A 77 10.30 -5.26 12.93
C GLU A 77 11.13 -4.70 11.75
N ARG A 78 12.06 -5.51 11.24
CA ARG A 78 12.78 -5.15 10.02
C ARG A 78 11.90 -5.37 8.80
N CYS A 79 12.17 -4.62 7.74
CA CYS A 79 11.55 -4.86 6.45
C CYS A 79 12.07 -6.19 5.89
N ASP A 80 11.15 -7.11 5.62
CA ASP A 80 11.44 -8.38 4.96
C ASP A 80 10.33 -8.69 3.95
N HIS A 81 10.61 -8.42 2.68
CA HIS A 81 9.64 -8.56 1.59
C HIS A 81 9.18 -10.00 1.34
N GLU A 82 9.73 -11.00 2.03
CA GLU A 82 9.41 -12.41 1.87
C GLU A 82 8.47 -12.93 2.95
N ILE A 83 8.61 -12.39 4.17
CA ILE A 83 7.90 -12.89 5.36
C ILE A 83 7.16 -11.80 6.16
N ASN A 84 7.35 -10.50 5.88
CA ASN A 84 6.63 -9.43 6.59
C ASN A 84 6.37 -8.16 5.73
N LEU A 85 5.58 -7.23 6.25
CA LEU A 85 5.38 -5.91 5.67
C LEU A 85 6.66 -5.07 5.75
N CYS A 86 6.93 -4.27 4.72
CA CYS A 86 8.09 -3.39 4.75
C CYS A 86 7.85 -2.18 5.65
N GLN A 87 8.38 -2.24 6.88
CA GLN A 87 8.24 -1.18 7.88
C GLN A 87 8.84 0.17 7.43
N GLY A 88 9.84 0.17 6.54
CA GLY A 88 10.40 1.39 5.94
C GLY A 88 9.42 2.08 5.00
N GLU A 89 8.76 1.33 4.13
CA GLU A 89 7.80 1.88 3.16
C GLU A 89 6.51 2.35 3.84
N ILE A 90 6.07 1.70 4.92
CA ILE A 90 4.94 2.19 5.73
C ILE A 90 5.28 3.56 6.34
N LYS A 91 6.48 3.72 6.90
CA LYS A 91 6.94 4.99 7.48
C LYS A 91 7.03 6.08 6.41
N GLU A 92 7.58 5.77 5.25
CA GLU A 92 7.67 6.72 4.14
C GLU A 92 6.28 7.11 3.61
N ALA A 93 5.35 6.16 3.50
CA ALA A 93 3.97 6.45 3.11
C ALA A 93 3.30 7.44 4.09
N ILE A 94 3.47 7.23 5.40
CA ILE A 94 2.97 8.16 6.43
C ILE A 94 3.58 9.56 6.29
N GLN A 95 4.87 9.66 5.98
CA GLN A 95 5.57 10.96 5.83
C GLN A 95 5.08 11.80 4.65
N LYS A 96 4.48 11.17 3.63
CA LYS A 96 3.98 11.85 2.43
C LYS A 96 2.51 12.31 2.54
N LEU A 97 1.83 12.03 3.66
CA LEU A 97 0.41 12.32 3.91
C LEU A 97 0.17 13.61 4.71
#